data_AF-A0A699ZHH3-F1
#
_entry.id   AF-A0A699ZHH3-F1
#
_cell.length_a   1.000
_cell.length_b   1.000
_cell.length_c   1.000
_cell.angle_alpha   90.00
_cell.angle_beta   90.00
_cell.angle_gamma   90.00
#
_symmetry.space_group_name_H-M   'P 1'
#
loop_
_entity.id
_entity.type
_entity.pdbx_description
1 polymer ?
#
loop_
_entity_poly.entity_id
_entity_poly.type
_entity_poly.pdbx_seq_one_letter_code
_entity_poly.pdbx_strand_id
1 'polypeptide(L)'
;MRAARATRGMVSTRGFSPLTGFLNQEDYNSVVDTMRLTTGELLGIPVVFDTDREDVMVGDCVLITYKGQNIGLLHVESKYQPDKVKEASKVYGVTTLEHPAVSMIAMERGKYYLGGKLQGLDIPTRVFPCATPAEVRASLPQGQDVLAFQCRNPIHR
;
A
#
# COMPACT_ATOMS: atom_id res chain seq x y z
N MET A 1 -8.21 -2.03 -12.11
CA MET A 1 -7.12 -1.38 -11.35
C MET A 1 -6.75 -2.21 -10.14
N ARG A 2 -5.46 -2.35 -9.86
CA ARG A 2 -4.95 -3.24 -8.83
C ARG A 2 -4.05 -2.44 -7.89
N ALA A 3 -4.42 -2.23 -6.64
CA ALA A 3 -3.41 -2.26 -5.57
C ALA A 3 -3.50 -3.64 -4.92
N ALA A 4 -2.40 -4.10 -4.32
CA ALA A 4 -2.43 -5.30 -3.48
C ALA A 4 -3.62 -5.24 -2.52
N ARG A 5 -4.39 -6.34 -2.44
CA ARG A 5 -5.73 -6.37 -1.84
C ARG A 5 -5.76 -5.82 -0.40
N ALA A 6 -4.68 -6.02 0.36
CA ALA A 6 -4.54 -5.53 1.73
C ALA A 6 -4.25 -4.03 1.81
N THR A 7 -3.48 -3.48 0.86
CA THR A 7 -2.95 -2.12 0.91
C THR A 7 -4.07 -1.07 0.90
N ARG A 8 -5.11 -1.29 0.09
CA ARG A 8 -6.25 -0.37 -0.03
C ARG A 8 -6.96 -0.15 1.31
N GLY A 9 -7.26 -1.24 2.02
CA GLY A 9 -7.92 -1.18 3.31
C GLY A 9 -7.04 -0.56 4.38
N MET A 10 -5.72 -0.81 4.33
CA MET A 10 -4.78 -0.26 5.32
C MET A 10 -4.53 1.24 5.13
N VAL A 11 -4.54 1.78 3.91
CA VAL A 11 -4.48 3.23 3.72
C VAL A 11 -5.78 3.88 4.25
N SER A 12 -6.95 3.34 3.89
CA SER A 12 -8.25 3.87 4.36
C SER A 12 -8.41 3.83 5.89
N THR A 13 -7.89 2.80 6.57
CA THR A 13 -7.97 2.69 8.04
C THR A 13 -6.78 3.31 8.78
N ARG A 14 -5.91 4.07 8.07
CA ARG A 14 -4.70 4.69 8.62
C ARG A 14 -3.68 3.69 9.21
N GLY A 15 -3.69 2.45 8.71
CA GLY A 15 -2.67 1.44 8.99
C GLY A 15 -1.28 1.79 8.44
N PHE A 16 -1.19 2.71 7.48
CA PHE A 16 0.07 3.24 6.93
C PHE A 16 0.32 4.70 7.32
N SER A 17 -0.23 5.19 8.43
CA SER A 17 0.05 6.55 8.92
C SER A 17 1.57 6.82 8.90
N PRO A 18 2.05 7.96 8.37
CA PRO A 18 1.29 9.18 8.06
C PRO A 18 0.64 9.24 6.66
N LEU A 19 0.73 8.19 5.86
CA LEU A 19 0.20 8.22 4.49
C LEU A 19 -1.30 8.51 4.45
N THR A 20 -1.68 9.44 3.58
CA THR A 20 -3.08 9.82 3.29
C THR A 20 -3.55 9.30 1.94
N GLY A 21 -2.70 8.52 1.25
CA GLY A 21 -2.91 8.11 -0.13
C GLY A 21 -1.85 7.12 -0.61
N PHE A 22 -1.80 6.93 -1.93
CA PHE A 22 -0.73 6.16 -2.58
C PHE A 22 0.41 7.10 -2.98
N LEU A 23 1.64 6.57 -3.00
CA LEU A 23 2.83 7.39 -3.23
C LEU A 23 2.81 8.04 -4.61
N ASN A 24 3.11 9.34 -4.64
CA ASN A 24 3.47 10.05 -5.86
C ASN A 24 4.87 9.61 -6.33
N GLN A 25 5.25 9.98 -7.55
CA GLN A 25 6.50 9.49 -8.15
C GLN A 25 7.74 9.84 -7.32
N GLU A 26 7.78 11.05 -6.75
CA GLU A 26 8.89 11.54 -5.92
C GLU A 26 9.04 10.71 -4.63
N ASP A 27 7.95 10.52 -3.88
CA ASP A 27 7.94 9.69 -2.68
C ASP A 27 8.25 8.23 -2.99
N TYR A 28 7.73 7.69 -4.10
CA TYR A 28 8.07 6.36 -4.54
C TYR A 28 9.58 6.20 -4.78
N ASN A 29 10.19 7.14 -5.52
CA ASN A 29 11.63 7.09 -5.78
C ASN A 29 12.43 7.23 -4.49
N SER A 30 12.04 8.15 -3.60
CA SER A 30 12.68 8.34 -2.30
C SER A 30 12.62 7.08 -1.44
N VAL A 31 11.47 6.42 -1.39
CA VAL A 31 11.28 5.17 -0.65
C VAL A 31 12.11 4.04 -1.23
N VAL A 32 12.13 3.89 -2.56
CA VAL A 32 12.94 2.88 -3.24
C VAL A 32 14.44 3.09 -2.98
N ASP A 33 14.91 4.34 -2.98
CA ASP A 33 16.34 4.62 -2.85
C ASP A 33 16.83 4.70 -1.40
N THR A 34 15.99 5.15 -0.47
CA THR A 34 16.42 5.54 0.88
C THR A 34 15.54 5.00 2.00
N MET A 35 14.48 4.24 1.68
CA MET A 35 13.48 3.75 2.64
C MET A 35 12.79 4.86 3.43
N ARG A 36 12.70 6.06 2.85
CA ARG A 36 12.07 7.23 3.46
C ARG A 36 11.17 7.94 2.47
N LEU A 37 10.14 8.60 3.00
CA LEU A 37 9.39 9.60 2.25
C LEU A 37 10.26 10.82 1.99
N THR A 38 9.88 11.66 1.02
CA THR A 38 10.57 12.93 0.75
C THR A 38 10.54 13.87 1.98
N THR A 39 9.53 13.73 2.82
CA THR A 39 9.36 14.42 4.10
C THR A 39 10.25 13.87 5.23
N GLY A 40 10.90 12.72 5.02
CA GLY A 40 11.92 12.14 5.91
C GLY A 40 11.45 10.97 6.77
N GLU A 41 10.14 10.74 6.91
CA GLU A 41 9.60 9.62 7.65
C GLU A 41 10.01 8.28 7.05
N LEU A 42 10.30 7.30 7.91
CA LEU A 42 10.71 5.96 7.50
C LEU A 42 9.54 5.20 6.88
N LEU A 43 9.75 4.66 5.69
CA LEU A 43 8.84 3.73 5.02
C LEU A 43 9.65 2.74 4.20
N GLY A 44 9.75 1.49 4.67
CA GLY A 44 10.67 0.50 4.08
C GLY A 44 10.23 -0.11 2.75
N ILE A 45 8.97 0.01 2.36
CA ILE A 45 8.41 -0.59 1.13
C ILE A 45 7.44 0.42 0.50
N PRO A 46 7.48 0.60 -0.84
CA PRO A 46 6.59 1.54 -1.52
C PRO A 46 5.11 1.10 -1.45
N VAL A 47 4.23 2.04 -1.12
CA VAL A 47 2.78 1.87 -1.06
C VAL A 47 2.14 2.42 -2.32
N VAL A 48 1.91 1.56 -3.31
CA VAL A 48 1.51 1.95 -4.68
C VAL A 48 0.16 1.39 -5.09
N PHE A 49 -0.47 2.04 -6.06
CA PHE A 49 -1.68 1.59 -6.75
C PHE A 49 -1.42 1.47 -8.24
N ASP A 50 -1.48 0.26 -8.79
CA ASP A 50 -1.13 -0.02 -10.17
C ASP A 50 -2.33 -0.16 -11.12
N THR A 51 -2.09 0.14 -12.39
CA THR A 51 -3.09 0.05 -13.45
C THR A 51 -2.44 -0.10 -14.83
N ASP A 52 -3.12 -0.78 -15.75
CA ASP A 52 -2.80 -0.79 -17.19
C ASP A 52 -3.60 0.25 -17.98
N ARG A 53 -4.52 0.97 -17.31
CA ARG A 53 -5.38 1.96 -17.94
C ARG A 53 -4.58 3.16 -18.45
N GLU A 54 -4.58 3.34 -19.76
CA GLU A 54 -3.97 4.50 -20.41
C GLU A 54 -4.86 5.75 -20.30
N ASP A 55 -6.18 5.56 -20.19
CA ASP A 55 -7.20 6.61 -20.19
C ASP A 55 -7.32 7.40 -18.88
N VAL A 56 -6.78 6.90 -17.77
CA VAL A 56 -6.74 7.63 -16.50
C VAL A 56 -5.67 8.71 -16.56
N MET A 57 -6.03 9.95 -16.22
CA MET A 57 -5.16 11.10 -16.26
C MET A 57 -4.96 11.70 -14.86
N VAL A 58 -3.91 12.51 -14.70
CA VAL A 58 -3.75 13.35 -13.51
C VAL A 58 -4.91 14.34 -13.44
N GLY A 59 -5.50 14.51 -12.26
CA GLY A 59 -6.72 15.28 -12.03
C GLY A 59 -8.00 14.44 -12.01
N ASP A 60 -7.96 13.19 -12.48
CA ASP A 60 -9.11 12.29 -12.41
C ASP A 60 -9.40 11.86 -10.97
N CYS A 61 -10.69 11.56 -10.73
CA CYS A 61 -11.13 10.90 -9.52
C CYS A 61 -11.57 9.47 -9.85
N VAL A 62 -10.92 8.51 -9.21
CA VAL A 62 -11.03 7.09 -9.51
C VAL A 62 -11.71 6.35 -8.37
N LEU A 63 -12.82 5.68 -8.67
CA LEU A 63 -13.48 4.79 -7.72
C LEU A 63 -12.69 3.49 -7.51
N ILE A 64 -12.34 3.23 -6.26
CA ILE A 64 -11.70 2.00 -5.84
C ILE A 64 -12.74 1.04 -5.28
N THR A 65 -12.86 -0.11 -5.94
CA THR A 65 -13.75 -1.18 -5.51
C THR A 65 -12.96 -2.40 -5.03
N TYR A 66 -13.56 -3.18 -4.13
CA TYR A 66 -13.07 -4.47 -3.67
C TYR A 66 -14.24 -5.42 -3.49
N LYS A 67 -14.23 -6.55 -4.21
CA LYS A 67 -15.31 -7.56 -4.20
C LYS A 67 -16.73 -6.95 -4.36
N GLY A 68 -16.86 -5.95 -5.23
CA GLY A 68 -18.13 -5.26 -5.48
C GLY A 68 -18.49 -4.15 -4.49
N GLN A 69 -17.72 -3.99 -3.41
CA GLN A 69 -17.88 -2.89 -2.45
C GLN A 69 -17.06 -1.67 -2.87
N ASN A 70 -17.63 -0.48 -2.75
CA ASN A 70 -16.94 0.80 -2.95
C ASN A 70 -16.18 1.16 -1.68
N ILE A 71 -14.85 1.16 -1.72
CA ILE A 71 -14.02 1.31 -0.49
C ILE A 71 -13.28 2.64 -0.44
N GLY A 72 -13.16 3.35 -1.57
CA GLY A 72 -12.53 4.67 -1.59
C GLY A 72 -12.56 5.36 -2.94
N LEU A 73 -12.23 6.65 -2.94
CA LEU A 73 -11.97 7.48 -4.11
C LEU A 73 -10.50 7.90 -4.09
N LEU A 74 -9.78 7.60 -5.17
CA LEU A 74 -8.42 8.08 -5.39
C LEU A 74 -8.47 9.35 -6.25
N HIS A 75 -8.04 10.46 -5.68
CA HIS A 75 -7.79 11.70 -6.42
C HIS A 75 -6.39 11.59 -7.00
N VAL A 76 -6.29 11.43 -8.32
CA VAL A 76 -5.02 11.12 -9.00
C VAL A 76 -4.17 12.38 -9.12
N GLU A 77 -3.08 12.42 -8.37
CA GLU A 77 -2.11 13.53 -8.38
C GLU A 77 -0.86 13.18 -9.20
N SER A 78 -0.61 11.88 -9.41
CA SER A 78 0.55 11.38 -10.16
C SER A 78 0.19 10.12 -10.94
N LYS A 79 0.70 10.01 -12.17
CA LYS A 79 0.68 8.77 -12.97
C LYS A 79 2.04 8.59 -13.62
N TYR A 80 2.70 7.48 -13.34
CA TYR A 80 4.07 7.25 -13.78
C TYR A 80 4.33 5.76 -14.07
N GLN A 81 5.33 5.51 -14.91
CA GLN A 81 5.83 4.17 -15.15
C GLN A 81 7.01 3.90 -14.20
N PRO A 82 6.92 2.91 -13.29
CA PRO A 82 7.98 2.60 -12.36
C PRO A 82 9.11 1.80 -13.03
N ASP A 83 10.34 2.00 -12.56
CA ASP A 83 11.42 1.04 -12.79
C ASP A 83 11.26 -0.14 -11.81
N LYS A 84 10.58 -1.18 -12.29
CA LYS A 84 10.27 -2.39 -11.53
C LYS A 84 11.51 -3.21 -11.17
N VAL A 85 12.56 -3.16 -11.99
CA VAL A 85 13.81 -3.89 -11.74
C VAL A 85 14.58 -3.18 -10.62
N LYS A 86 14.65 -1.85 -10.67
CA LYS A 86 15.18 -1.03 -9.57
C LYS A 86 14.41 -1.27 -8.27
N GLU A 87 13.08 -1.26 -8.32
CA GLU A 87 12.22 -1.55 -7.15
C GLU A 87 12.58 -2.92 -6.55
N ALA A 88 12.60 -3.97 -7.38
CA ALA A 88 12.93 -5.32 -6.95
C ALA A 88 14.31 -5.39 -6.26
N SER A 89 15.34 -4.86 -6.93
CA SER A 89 16.72 -4.88 -6.43
C SER A 89 16.87 -4.11 -5.12
N LYS A 90 16.32 -2.90 -5.03
CA LYS A 90 16.53 -2.01 -3.87
C LYS A 90 15.66 -2.37 -2.67
N VAL A 91 14.41 -2.79 -2.91
CA VAL A 91 13.45 -3.06 -1.83
C VAL A 91 13.57 -4.50 -1.34
N TYR A 92 13.83 -5.46 -2.23
CA TYR A 92 13.88 -6.90 -1.89
C TYR A 92 15.29 -7.49 -1.94
N GLY A 93 16.29 -6.73 -2.39
CA GLY A 93 17.68 -7.18 -2.47
C GLY A 93 17.97 -8.16 -3.60
N VAL A 94 16.95 -8.57 -4.38
CA VAL A 94 17.06 -9.57 -5.44
C VAL A 94 16.15 -9.21 -6.63
N THR A 95 16.51 -9.70 -7.82
CA THR A 95 15.73 -9.51 -9.06
C THR A 95 15.26 -10.82 -9.68
N THR A 96 15.52 -11.96 -9.03
CA THR A 96 15.06 -13.27 -9.51
C THR A 96 13.54 -13.40 -9.40
N LEU A 97 12.92 -13.94 -10.45
CA LEU A 97 11.48 -14.20 -10.51
C LEU A 97 11.04 -15.35 -9.58
N GLU A 98 11.98 -16.13 -9.04
CA GLU A 98 11.70 -17.11 -8.00
C GLU A 98 11.24 -16.45 -6.68
N HIS A 99 11.67 -15.21 -6.44
CA HIS A 99 11.24 -14.47 -5.26
C HIS A 99 9.78 -14.00 -5.45
N PRO A 100 8.82 -14.41 -4.60
CA PRO A 100 7.40 -14.15 -4.84
C PRO A 100 7.04 -12.67 -5.01
N ALA A 101 7.68 -11.78 -4.24
CA ALA A 101 7.43 -10.34 -4.36
C ALA A 101 7.96 -9.75 -5.67
N VAL A 102 9.07 -10.28 -6.20
CA VAL A 102 9.65 -9.83 -7.46
C VAL A 102 8.77 -10.30 -8.62
N SER A 103 8.30 -11.55 -8.57
CA SER A 103 7.31 -12.08 -9.51
C SER A 103 6.04 -11.22 -9.54
N MET A 104 5.49 -10.89 -8.37
CA MET A 104 4.33 -9.99 -8.27
C MET A 104 4.58 -8.63 -8.92
N ILE A 105 5.72 -7.98 -8.65
CA ILE A 105 6.05 -6.67 -9.24
C ILE A 105 6.17 -6.77 -10.76
N ALA A 106 6.91 -7.78 -11.24
CA ALA A 106 7.22 -7.94 -12.65
C ALA A 106 6.01 -8.39 -13.48
N MET A 107 5.22 -9.33 -12.97
CA MET A 107 4.20 -10.06 -13.74
C MET A 107 2.76 -9.70 -13.40
N GLU A 108 2.47 -9.31 -12.15
CA GLU A 108 1.08 -9.12 -11.71
C GLU A 108 0.66 -7.65 -11.63
N ARG A 109 1.58 -6.76 -11.24
CA ARG A 109 1.33 -5.32 -11.21
C ARG A 109 1.23 -4.76 -12.63
N GLY A 110 0.31 -3.84 -12.84
CA GLY A 110 0.14 -3.14 -14.10
C GLY A 110 1.32 -2.26 -14.48
N LYS A 111 1.21 -1.66 -15.67
CA LYS A 111 2.22 -0.81 -16.31
C LYS A 111 2.48 0.50 -15.58
N TYR A 112 1.43 1.13 -15.06
CA TYR A 112 1.52 2.44 -14.40
C TYR A 112 1.23 2.34 -12.91
N TYR A 113 1.88 3.20 -12.13
CA TYR A 113 1.48 3.50 -10.76
C TYR A 113 0.75 4.85 -10.71
N LEU A 114 -0.31 4.88 -9.92
CA LEU A 114 -1.09 6.07 -9.59
C LEU A 114 -0.78 6.49 -8.16
N GLY A 115 -0.39 7.75 -8.01
CA GLY A 115 -0.21 8.42 -6.72
C GLY A 115 -1.29 9.46 -6.49
N GLY A 116 -1.55 9.74 -5.21
CA GLY A 116 -2.48 10.79 -4.80
C GLY A 116 -3.33 10.41 -3.60
N LYS A 117 -4.18 11.34 -3.18
CA LYS A 117 -4.97 11.25 -1.94
C LYS A 117 -6.07 10.21 -2.05
N LEU A 118 -6.17 9.38 -1.01
CA LEU A 118 -7.23 8.39 -0.88
C LEU A 118 -8.29 8.89 0.11
N GLN A 119 -9.49 9.09 -0.40
CA GLN A 119 -10.67 9.30 0.44
C GLN A 119 -11.33 7.95 0.70
N GLY A 120 -11.33 7.49 1.96
CA GLY A 120 -12.05 6.27 2.35
C GLY A 120 -13.57 6.48 2.25
N LEU A 121 -14.29 5.52 1.66
CA LEU A 121 -15.76 5.52 1.62
C LEU A 121 -16.33 4.52 2.63
N ASP A 122 -15.78 3.31 2.64
CA ASP A 122 -16.26 2.23 3.50
C ASP A 122 -15.10 1.33 3.93
N ILE A 123 -15.27 0.64 5.05
CA ILE A 123 -14.30 -0.33 5.55
C ILE A 123 -14.54 -1.65 4.80
N PRO A 124 -13.51 -2.23 4.16
CA PRO A 124 -13.68 -3.47 3.41
C PRO A 124 -14.24 -4.59 4.29
N THR A 125 -15.34 -5.20 3.88
CA THR A 125 -15.90 -6.37 4.58
C THR A 125 -14.92 -7.55 4.47
N ARG A 126 -14.62 -8.18 5.61
CA ARG A 126 -13.75 -9.34 5.71
C ARG A 126 -14.52 -10.53 6.25
N VAL A 127 -14.09 -11.74 5.87
CA VAL A 127 -14.71 -13.00 6.32
C VAL A 127 -14.39 -13.34 7.78
N PHE A 128 -13.49 -12.57 8.39
CA PHE A 128 -13.14 -12.62 9.81
C PHE A 128 -13.04 -11.19 10.35
N PRO A 129 -13.36 -10.96 11.64
CA PRO A 129 -13.26 -9.66 12.25
C PRO A 129 -11.81 -9.16 12.22
N CYS A 130 -11.63 -7.88 11.88
CA CYS A 130 -10.34 -7.20 11.86
C CYS A 130 -10.51 -5.83 12.47
N ALA A 131 -9.90 -5.61 13.64
CA ALA A 131 -9.87 -4.30 14.25
C ALA A 131 -8.98 -3.33 13.44
N THR A 132 -9.42 -2.10 13.31
CA THR A 132 -8.65 -0.96 12.81
C THR A 132 -7.55 -0.57 13.81
N PRO A 133 -6.51 0.15 13.38
CA PRO A 133 -5.50 0.67 14.31
C PRO A 133 -6.09 1.51 15.46
N ALA A 134 -7.19 2.23 15.21
CA ALA A 134 -7.88 3.02 16.24
C ALA A 134 -8.56 2.12 17.28
N GLU A 135 -9.27 1.08 16.84
CA GLU A 135 -9.91 0.10 17.72
C GLU A 135 -8.88 -0.69 18.52
N VAL A 136 -7.78 -1.11 17.89
CA VAL A 136 -6.67 -1.78 18.59
C VAL A 136 -6.14 -0.85 19.69
N ARG A 137 -5.77 0.40 19.37
CA ARG A 137 -5.27 1.35 20.37
C ARG A 137 -6.26 1.60 21.51
N ALA A 138 -7.55 1.67 21.23
CA ALA A 138 -8.59 1.84 22.25
C ALA A 138 -8.72 0.63 23.18
N SER A 139 -8.38 -0.57 22.70
CA SER A 139 -8.42 -1.81 23.48
C SER A 139 -7.16 -2.10 24.29
N LEU A 140 -6.05 -1.39 24.03
CA LEU A 140 -4.77 -1.63 24.71
C LEU A 140 -4.80 -1.11 26.16
N PRO A 141 -4.09 -1.79 27.10
CA PRO A 141 -3.97 -1.33 28.47
C PRO A 141 -3.27 0.03 28.53
N GLN A 142 -3.82 0.95 29.34
CA GLN A 142 -3.20 2.26 29.55
C GLN A 142 -1.96 2.14 30.43
N GLY A 143 -0.91 2.89 30.07
CA GLY A 143 0.31 2.99 30.89
C GLY A 143 1.15 1.71 30.96
N GLN A 144 0.94 0.76 30.05
CA GLN A 144 1.71 -0.47 29.98
C GLN A 144 2.44 -0.60 28.64
N ASP A 145 3.58 -1.31 28.67
CA ASP A 145 4.29 -1.70 27.47
C ASP A 145 3.51 -2.76 26.69
N VAL A 146 3.50 -2.62 25.36
CA VAL A 146 2.79 -3.51 24.45
C VAL A 146 3.78 -4.13 23.48
N LEU A 147 3.85 -5.47 23.47
CA LEU A 147 4.61 -6.23 22.49
C LEU A 147 3.71 -6.68 21.34
N ALA A 148 4.12 -6.40 20.11
CA ALA A 148 3.45 -6.88 18.90
C ALA A 148 4.22 -8.06 18.31
N PHE A 149 3.52 -9.16 18.05
CA PHE A 149 4.06 -10.33 17.37
C PHE A 149 3.37 -10.52 16.02
N GLN A 150 4.12 -10.33 14.93
CA GLN A 150 3.63 -10.58 13.58
C GLN A 150 3.94 -12.02 13.17
N CYS A 151 2.91 -12.79 12.82
CA CYS A 151 3.07 -14.16 12.36
C CYS A 151 2.29 -14.42 11.08
N ARG A 152 2.90 -15.18 10.17
CA ARG A 152 2.24 -15.71 8.96
C ARG A 152 2.11 -17.23 8.95
N ASN A 153 2.67 -17.90 9.98
CA ASN A 153 2.71 -19.35 10.11
C ASN A 153 1.88 -19.79 11.33
N PRO A 154 1.43 -21.05 11.39
CA PRO A 154 0.84 -21.59 12.59
C PRO A 154 1.78 -21.46 13.79
N ILE A 155 1.23 -20.98 14.90
CA ILE A 155 1.99 -20.87 16.16
C ILE A 155 2.18 -22.28 16.71
N HIS A 156 3.42 -22.62 16.98
CA HIS A 156 3.84 -23.85 17.63
C HIS A 156 4.48 -23.53 18.98
N ARG A 157 4.80 -24.57 19.76
CA ARG A 157 5.49 -24.47 21.06
C ARG A 157 6.97 -24.73 20.89
#